data_AF-F4B8P3-F1
#
_entry.id   AF-F4B8P3-F1
#
_cell.length_a   1.000
_cell.length_b   1.000
_cell.length_c   1.000
_cell.angle_alpha   90.00
_cell.angle_beta   90.00
_cell.angle_gamma   90.00
#
_symmetry.space_group_name_H-M   'P 1'
#
loop_
_entity.id
_entity.type
_entity.pdbx_description
1 polymer ?
#
loop_
_entity_poly.entity_id
_entity_poly.type
_entity_poly.pdbx_seq_one_letter_code
_entity_poly.pdbx_strand_id
1 'polypeptide(L)'
;MYKVIVQVKDEERVPQAIGSVINLYNDLKGDAEIEVVFHQSAIKALVKGNPNEDYVKKLLSSGINVVGCMNSINALNLNVESLIKGISIVQAGVGEIVRKQAEGWIYLSL
;
A
#
# COMPACT_ATOMS: atom_id res chain seq x y z
N MET A 1 18.90 -7.18 -5.32
CA MET A 1 17.44 -7.02 -5.25
C MET A 1 17.11 -6.03 -4.15
N TYR A 2 16.59 -4.86 -4.54
CA TYR A 2 16.11 -3.82 -3.63
C TYR A 2 14.86 -4.30 -2.91
N LYS A 3 14.70 -3.90 -1.65
CA LYS A 3 13.47 -4.10 -0.89
C LYS A 3 12.95 -2.73 -0.49
N VAL A 4 11.74 -2.40 -0.92
CA VAL A 4 11.18 -1.05 -0.76
C VAL A 4 9.85 -1.12 -0.04
N ILE A 5 9.78 -0.44 1.11
CA ILE A 5 8.55 -0.26 1.88
C ILE A 5 8.01 1.13 1.60
N VAL A 6 6.87 1.18 0.91
CA VAL A 6 6.24 2.42 0.46
C VAL A 6 5.10 2.76 1.42
N GLN A 7 5.10 3.97 1.95
CA GLN A 7 3.98 4.50 2.71
C GLN A 7 3.06 5.31 1.80
N VAL A 8 1.75 5.11 1.95
CA VAL A 8 0.70 6.00 1.44
C VAL A 8 -0.26 6.33 2.57
N LYS A 9 -0.46 7.62 2.87
CA LYS A 9 -1.25 8.06 4.05
C LYS A 9 -2.39 9.03 3.74
N ASP A 10 -2.30 9.74 2.63
CA ASP A 10 -3.21 10.83 2.26
C ASP A 10 -4.13 10.37 1.11
N GLU A 11 -5.45 10.32 1.35
CA GLU A 11 -6.48 9.87 0.40
C GLU A 11 -6.41 10.66 -0.92
N GLU A 12 -6.22 11.97 -0.81
CA GLU A 12 -6.17 12.89 -1.95
C GLU A 12 -4.92 12.72 -2.83
N ARG A 13 -3.90 12.01 -2.34
CA ARG A 13 -2.64 11.75 -3.06
C ARG A 13 -2.55 10.35 -3.63
N VAL A 14 -3.52 9.48 -3.34
CA VAL A 14 -3.51 8.08 -3.77
C VAL A 14 -3.26 7.90 -5.27
N PRO A 15 -3.91 8.65 -6.19
CA PRO A 15 -3.66 8.49 -7.62
C PRO A 15 -2.19 8.73 -7.99
N GLN A 16 -1.59 9.79 -7.45
CA GLN A 16 -0.19 10.16 -7.69
C GLN A 16 0.76 9.16 -7.04
N ALA A 17 0.47 8.72 -5.82
CA ALA A 17 1.26 7.72 -5.11
C ALA A 17 1.28 6.39 -5.85
N ILE A 18 0.12 5.90 -6.33
CA ILE A 18 0.06 4.67 -7.14
C ILE A 18 0.84 4.85 -8.46
N GLY A 19 0.72 6.01 -9.11
CA GLY A 19 1.53 6.34 -10.29
C GLY A 19 3.03 6.25 -10.02
N SER A 20 3.50 6.80 -8.91
CA SER A 20 4.91 6.72 -8.49
C SER A 20 5.34 5.29 -8.15
N VAL A 21 4.48 4.47 -7.52
CA VAL A 21 4.76 3.05 -7.29
C VAL A 21 4.92 2.29 -8.61
N ILE A 22 4.05 2.55 -9.60
CA ILE A 22 4.15 1.94 -10.93
C ILE A 22 5.45 2.36 -11.63
N ASN A 23 5.84 3.64 -11.52
CA ASN A 23 7.10 4.13 -12.07
C ASN A 23 8.29 3.42 -11.42
N LEU A 24 8.31 3.32 -10.08
CA LEU A 24 9.33 2.58 -9.34
C LEU A 24 9.43 1.11 -9.77
N TYR A 25 8.28 0.44 -9.89
CA TYR A 25 8.22 -0.95 -10.32
C TYR A 25 8.78 -1.15 -11.74
N ASN A 26 8.47 -0.23 -12.66
CA ASN A 26 8.96 -0.30 -14.04
C ASN A 26 10.45 0.00 -14.15
N ASP A 27 10.97 0.95 -13.36
CA ASP A 27 12.38 1.33 -13.35
C ASP A 27 13.27 0.23 -12.74
N LEU A 28 12.80 -0.41 -11.66
CA LEU A 28 13.51 -1.49 -10.96
C LEU A 28 12.98 -2.89 -11.31
N LYS A 29 12.41 -3.05 -12.51
CA LYS A 29 11.68 -4.26 -12.89
C LYS A 29 12.57 -5.50 -12.82
N GLY A 30 12.16 -6.48 -12.01
CA GLY A 30 12.92 -7.72 -11.77
C GLY A 30 14.00 -7.60 -10.69
N ASP A 31 14.28 -6.39 -10.22
CA ASP A 31 15.31 -6.10 -9.23
C ASP A 31 14.76 -5.52 -7.92
N ALA A 32 13.43 -5.33 -7.78
CA ALA A 32 12.80 -4.81 -6.58
C ALA A 32 11.65 -5.68 -6.04
N GLU A 33 11.67 -5.90 -4.72
CA GLU A 33 10.54 -6.35 -3.92
C GLU A 33 9.86 -5.10 -3.33
N ILE A 34 8.57 -4.90 -3.61
CA ILE A 34 7.82 -3.70 -3.22
C ILE A 34 6.63 -4.09 -2.35
N GLU A 35 6.53 -3.46 -1.18
CA GLU A 35 5.36 -3.52 -0.31
C GLU A 35 4.82 -2.10 -0.11
N VAL A 36 3.51 -1.92 -0.29
CA VAL A 36 2.85 -0.61 -0.18
C VAL A 36 1.86 -0.64 0.97
N VAL A 37 2.10 0.17 1.99
CA VAL A 37 1.28 0.26 3.20
C VAL A 37 0.37 1.47 3.12
N PHE A 38 -0.93 1.22 3.03
CA PHE A 38 -1.99 2.22 3.12
C PHE A 38 -2.47 2.33 4.57
N HIS A 39 -2.34 3.52 5.14
CA HIS A 39 -2.86 3.83 6.48
C HIS A 39 -3.42 5.26 6.53
N GLN A 40 -3.90 5.70 7.69
CA GLN A 40 -4.62 6.97 7.85
C GLN A 40 -5.78 7.06 6.85
N SER A 41 -5.94 8.18 6.14
CA SER A 41 -7.07 8.41 5.22
C SER A 41 -6.95 7.57 3.94
N ALA A 42 -5.73 7.26 3.49
CA ALA A 42 -5.48 6.49 2.28
C ALA A 42 -6.03 5.06 2.30
N ILE A 43 -6.34 4.49 3.48
CA ILE A 43 -6.94 3.15 3.60
C ILE A 43 -8.26 3.02 2.82
N LYS A 44 -9.00 4.12 2.64
CA LYS A 44 -10.26 4.14 1.88
C LYS A 44 -10.07 3.75 0.42
N ALA A 45 -8.87 3.95 -0.15
CA ALA A 45 -8.55 3.54 -1.51
C ALA A 45 -8.59 2.01 -1.71
N LEU A 46 -8.47 1.24 -0.62
CA LEU A 46 -8.49 -0.22 -0.67
C LEU A 46 -9.91 -0.81 -0.62
N VAL A 47 -10.95 0.02 -0.47
CA VAL A 47 -12.36 -0.39 -0.42
C VAL A 47 -12.88 -0.66 -1.83
N LYS A 48 -13.64 -1.75 -2.02
CA LYS A 48 -14.35 -2.05 -3.28
C LYS A 48 -15.29 -0.91 -3.66
N GLY A 49 -15.33 -0.56 -4.93
CA GLY A 49 -16.10 0.56 -5.48
C GLY A 49 -15.42 1.93 -5.32
N ASN A 50 -14.24 2.00 -4.69
CA ASN A 50 -13.47 3.25 -4.66
C ASN A 50 -13.01 3.64 -6.09
N PRO A 51 -12.98 4.94 -6.46
CA PRO A 51 -12.47 5.37 -7.76
C PRO A 51 -11.04 4.87 -8.09
N ASN A 52 -10.26 4.50 -7.07
CA ASN A 52 -8.90 3.98 -7.22
C ASN A 52 -8.81 2.45 -7.35
N GLU A 53 -9.93 1.71 -7.31
CA GLU A 53 -9.94 0.25 -7.25
C GLU A 53 -9.12 -0.40 -8.38
N ASP A 54 -9.29 0.06 -9.62
CA ASP A 54 -8.58 -0.51 -10.77
C ASP A 54 -7.06 -0.27 -10.69
N TYR A 55 -6.64 0.87 -10.15
CA TYR A 55 -5.23 1.18 -9.94
C TYR A 55 -4.63 0.29 -8.84
N VAL A 56 -5.37 0.03 -7.76
CA VAL A 56 -4.94 -0.89 -6.69
C VAL A 56 -4.86 -2.33 -7.22
N LYS A 57 -5.84 -2.78 -8.01
CA LYS A 57 -5.80 -4.08 -8.67
C LYS A 57 -4.60 -4.22 -9.61
N LYS A 58 -4.21 -3.14 -10.30
CA LYS A 58 -3.01 -3.14 -11.14
C LYS A 58 -1.73 -3.38 -10.33
N LEU A 59 -1.60 -2.79 -9.15
CA LEU A 59 -0.48 -3.07 -8.23
C LEU A 59 -0.44 -4.55 -7.86
N LEU A 60 -1.57 -5.10 -7.39
CA LEU A 60 -1.69 -6.51 -7.02
C LEU A 60 -1.32 -7.45 -8.19
N SER A 61 -1.83 -7.17 -9.39
CA SER A 61 -1.54 -7.96 -10.60
C SER A 61 -0.07 -7.88 -11.05
N SER A 62 0.65 -6.84 -10.62
CA SER A 62 2.08 -6.67 -10.88
C SER A 62 2.95 -7.39 -9.84
N GLY A 63 2.35 -8.13 -8.91
CA GLY A 63 3.05 -8.85 -7.84
C GLY A 63 3.48 -7.96 -6.67
N ILE A 64 3.01 -6.72 -6.60
CA ILE A 64 3.30 -5.79 -5.51
C ILE A 64 2.43 -6.16 -4.30
N ASN A 65 3.04 -6.30 -3.12
CA ASN A 65 2.30 -6.57 -1.89
C ASN A 65 1.58 -5.29 -1.43
N VAL A 66 0.25 -5.31 -1.41
CA VAL A 66 -0.55 -4.17 -0.94
C VAL A 66 -1.09 -4.48 0.46
N VAL A 67 -0.77 -3.61 1.41
CA VAL A 67 -1.02 -3.80 2.84
C VAL A 67 -1.94 -2.71 3.38
N GLY A 68 -2.99 -3.10 4.09
CA GLY A 68 -3.90 -2.21 4.83
C GLY A 68 -3.64 -2.22 6.33
N CYS A 69 -3.76 -1.05 6.96
CA CYS A 69 -3.65 -0.88 8.42
C CYS A 69 -4.99 -1.13 9.13
N MET A 70 -5.06 -2.15 9.99
CA MET A 70 -6.25 -2.48 10.79
C MET A 70 -6.71 -1.32 11.68
N ASN A 71 -5.77 -0.62 12.33
CA ASN A 71 -6.14 0.56 13.14
C ASN A 71 -6.83 1.64 12.31
N SER A 72 -6.44 1.83 11.04
CA SER A 72 -7.08 2.80 10.14
C SER A 72 -8.44 2.33 9.65
N ILE A 73 -8.58 1.04 9.37
CA ILE A 73 -9.87 0.40 9.06
C ILE A 73 -10.85 0.66 10.21
N ASN A 74 -10.45 0.37 11.44
CA ASN A 74 -11.28 0.57 12.63
C ASN A 74 -11.60 2.05 12.87
N ALA A 75 -10.60 2.93 12.78
CA ALA A 75 -10.79 4.36 13.01
C ALA A 75 -11.76 5.03 12.02
N LEU A 76 -11.85 4.49 10.81
CA LEU A 76 -12.76 4.98 9.77
C LEU A 76 -14.05 4.15 9.64
N ASN A 77 -14.31 3.23 10.58
CA ASN A 77 -15.48 2.35 10.60
C ASN A 77 -15.66 1.55 9.29
N LEU A 78 -14.54 1.12 8.69
CA LEU A 78 -14.55 0.29 7.48
C LEU A 78 -14.66 -1.19 7.87
N ASN A 79 -15.26 -2.00 6.99
CA ASN A 79 -15.29 -3.45 7.14
C ASN A 79 -14.15 -4.09 6.32
N VAL A 80 -13.36 -4.98 6.92
CA VAL A 80 -12.34 -5.78 6.24
C VAL A 80 -12.89 -6.50 5.00
N GLU A 81 -14.11 -7.01 5.06
CA GLU A 81 -14.75 -7.73 3.94
C GLU A 81 -15.07 -6.81 2.74
N SER A 82 -15.18 -5.50 3.00
CA SER A 82 -15.38 -4.49 1.95
C SER A 82 -14.11 -4.17 1.17
N LEU A 83 -12.94 -4.65 1.61
CA LEU A 83 -11.67 -4.42 0.92
C LEU A 83 -11.55 -5.26 -0.35
N ILE A 84 -10.76 -4.75 -1.29
CA ILE A 84 -10.37 -5.44 -2.52
C ILE A 84 -9.72 -6.79 -2.16
N LYS A 85 -10.00 -7.84 -2.94
CA LYS A 85 -9.42 -9.16 -2.70
C LYS A 85 -7.91 -9.12 -2.98
N GLY A 86 -7.12 -9.71 -2.08
CA GLY A 86 -5.66 -9.77 -2.20
C GLY A 86 -4.91 -8.74 -1.35
N ILE A 87 -5.63 -7.85 -0.65
CA ILE A 87 -5.04 -6.95 0.34
C ILE A 87 -4.62 -7.73 1.58
N SER A 88 -3.34 -7.61 1.95
CA SER A 88 -2.82 -8.08 3.23
C SER A 88 -3.18 -7.09 4.34
N ILE A 89 -3.38 -7.55 5.56
CA ILE A 89 -3.74 -6.67 6.69
C ILE A 89 -2.73 -6.83 7.82
N VAL A 90 -2.26 -5.70 8.35
CA VAL A 90 -1.39 -5.63 9.52
C VAL A 90 -2.06 -4.82 10.63
N GLN A 91 -1.73 -5.11 11.89
CA GLN A 91 -2.36 -4.41 13.03
C GLN A 91 -2.13 -2.89 12.96
N ALA A 92 -0.89 -2.47 12.71
CA ALA A 92 -0.50 -1.07 12.64
C ALA A 92 0.44 -0.85 11.43
N GLY A 93 -0.02 -0.06 10.45
CA GLY A 93 0.74 0.23 9.24
C GLY A 93 2.08 0.92 9.53
N VAL A 94 2.10 1.90 10.44
CA VAL A 94 3.35 2.52 10.90
C VAL A 94 4.31 1.52 11.58
N GLY A 95 3.76 0.53 12.29
CA GLY A 95 4.57 -0.53 12.90
C GLY A 95 5.20 -1.44 11.85
N GLU A 96 4.46 -1.73 10.77
CA GLU A 96 4.98 -2.49 9.64
C GLU A 96 6.12 -1.76 8.94
N ILE A 97 5.93 -0.46 8.66
CA ILE A 97 6.95 0.41 8.08
C ILE A 97 8.23 0.42 8.93
N VAL A 98 8.12 0.51 10.26
CA VAL A 98 9.29 0.50 11.16
C VAL A 98 9.98 -0.86 11.16
N ARG A 99 9.23 -1.97 11.22
CA ARG A 99 9.81 -3.33 11.19
C ARG A 99 10.57 -3.59 9.89
N LYS A 100 9.96 -3.29 8.75
CA LYS A 100 10.59 -3.45 7.42
C LYS A 100 11.84 -2.61 7.29
N GLN A 101 11.82 -1.35 7.75
CA GLN A 101 13.03 -0.52 7.78
C GLN A 101 14.14 -1.13 8.64
N ALA A 102 13.80 -1.66 9.82
CA ALA A 102 14.76 -2.35 10.69
C ALA A 102 15.35 -3.62 10.05
N GLU A 103 14.58 -4.28 9.17
CA GLU A 103 15.03 -5.41 8.34
C GLU A 103 15.87 -4.97 7.11
N GLY A 104 16.15 -3.68 6.97
CA GLY A 104 16.97 -3.13 5.88
C GLY A 104 16.19 -2.74 4.62
N TRP A 105 14.86 -2.64 4.69
CA TRP A 105 14.06 -2.13 3.58
C TRP A 105 14.26 -0.62 3.41
N ILE A 106 14.37 -0.19 2.17
CA ILE A 106 14.41 1.22 1.79
C ILE A 106 13.02 1.81 1.99
N TYR A 107 12.94 2.90 2.74
CA TYR A 107 11.69 3.61 2.98
C TYR A 107 11.44 4.67 1.92
N LEU A 108 10.21 4.68 1.39
CA LEU A 108 9.70 5.70 0.49
C LEU A 108 8.34 6.19 0.99
N SER A 109 8.20 7.49 1.29
CA SER A 109 6.89 8.09 1.59
C SER A 109 6.29 8.73 0.35
N LEU A 110 5.06 8.35 0.04
CA LEU A 110 4.22 8.95 -0.99
C LEU A 110 2.92 9.51 -0.40
#